data_AF-A0A2N1M320-F1
#
_entry.id   AF-A0A2N1M320-F1
#
_cell.length_a   1.000
_cell.length_b   1.000
_cell.length_c   1.000
_cell.angle_alpha   90.00
_cell.angle_beta   90.00
_cell.angle_gamma   90.00
#
_symmetry.space_group_name_H-M   'P 1'
#
loop_
_entity.id
_entity.type
_entity.pdbx_description
1 polymer ?
#
loop_
_entity_poly.entity_id
_entity_poly.type
_entity_poly.pdbx_seq_one_letter_code
_entity_poly.pdbx_strand_id
1 'polypeptide(L)'
;MEFRRLVRQLKECRLRPVESLHINIVSSDHPGDVNTFLFELLTLGIVFTNVDIACLPPSETPTYIFIEIASTTKQHLINSLPMASCLLFNHLSWNIKNLRVSQEINSPMQVACNYLNLLDHNEIDAKVTIFRTDKAIKNPLPIERCQNLIAKYFFNNKNAADISSFRFVEIFVNVLADQLVRFSSSLLFTGD
;
A
#
# COMPACT_ATOMS: atom_id res chain seq x y z
N MET A 1 22.02 5.07 5.68
CA MET A 1 22.89 5.39 4.52
C MET A 1 23.49 6.77 4.75
N GLU A 2 24.80 6.92 4.54
CA GLU A 2 25.48 8.19 4.81
C GLU A 2 25.17 9.27 3.75
N PHE A 3 25.21 10.54 4.18
CA PHE A 3 24.90 11.71 3.35
C PHE A 3 25.68 11.74 2.03
N ARG A 4 26.99 11.47 2.08
CA ARG A 4 27.84 11.45 0.88
C ARG A 4 27.35 10.47 -0.18
N ARG A 5 26.84 9.31 0.24
CA ARG A 5 26.32 8.30 -0.68
C ARG A 5 25.01 8.74 -1.32
N LEU A 6 24.14 9.45 -0.59
CA LEU A 6 22.91 10.05 -1.13
C LEU A 6 23.22 11.07 -2.23
N VAL A 7 24.14 12.01 -1.96
CA VAL A 7 24.56 13.03 -2.95
C VAL A 7 25.12 12.38 -4.21
N ARG A 8 25.98 11.38 -4.04
CA ARG A 8 26.57 10.65 -5.17
C ARG A 8 25.52 9.91 -5.99
N GLN A 9 24.56 9.23 -5.35
CA GLN A 9 23.47 8.55 -6.05
C GLN A 9 22.61 9.53 -6.86
N LEU A 10 22.24 10.68 -6.29
CA LEU A 10 21.49 11.69 -7.03
C LEU A 10 22.27 12.24 -8.23
N LYS A 11 23.58 12.46 -8.07
CA LYS A 11 24.47 12.87 -9.17
C LYS A 11 24.50 11.83 -10.29
N GLU A 12 24.57 10.56 -9.93
CA GLU A 12 24.61 9.43 -10.88
C GLU A 12 23.26 9.25 -11.61
N CYS A 13 22.13 9.67 -11.03
CA CYS A 13 20.82 9.61 -11.68
C CYS A 13 20.70 10.48 -12.94
N ARG A 14 21.49 11.56 -13.07
CA ARG A 14 21.49 12.49 -14.23
C ARG A 14 20.08 12.89 -14.70
N LEU A 15 19.28 13.38 -13.75
CA LEU A 15 17.87 13.71 -13.97
C LEU A 15 17.67 14.75 -15.08
N ARG A 16 16.79 14.47 -16.04
CA ARG A 16 16.44 15.39 -17.13
C ARG A 16 15.27 16.31 -16.74
N PRO A 17 15.13 17.50 -17.36
CA PRO A 17 14.04 18.46 -17.07
C PRO A 17 12.61 17.89 -17.14
N VAL A 18 12.39 16.87 -17.97
CA VAL A 18 11.08 16.23 -18.19
C VAL A 18 10.79 15.10 -17.21
N GLU A 19 11.75 14.73 -16.37
CA GLU A 19 11.66 13.59 -15.47
C GLU A 19 11.23 14.01 -14.06
N SER A 20 10.61 13.07 -13.35
CA SER A 20 10.28 13.21 -11.93
C SER A 20 11.26 12.40 -11.10
N LEU A 21 11.51 12.86 -9.88
CA LEU A 21 12.35 12.15 -8.92
C LEU A 21 11.48 11.38 -7.94
N HIS A 22 11.70 10.07 -7.83
CA HIS A 22 11.08 9.26 -6.78
C HIS A 22 12.12 8.84 -5.74
N ILE A 23 11.93 9.28 -4.51
CA ILE A 23 12.78 8.96 -3.37
C ILE A 23 12.04 7.94 -2.51
N ASN A 24 12.54 6.72 -2.47
CA ASN A 24 12.00 5.66 -1.61
C ASN A 24 12.88 5.47 -0.38
N ILE A 25 12.33 5.78 0.80
CA ILE A 25 13.00 5.68 2.09
C ILE A 25 12.45 4.46 2.83
N VAL A 26 13.11 3.32 2.63
CA VAL A 26 12.72 2.04 3.24
C VAL A 26 13.19 1.93 4.69
N SER A 27 14.39 2.42 4.98
CA SER A 27 15.01 2.40 6.30
C SER A 27 16.13 3.44 6.37
N SER A 28 16.53 3.83 7.58
CA SER A 28 17.71 4.69 7.77
C SER A 28 18.41 4.43 9.08
N ASP A 29 19.69 4.05 9.00
CA ASP A 29 20.60 3.97 10.17
C ASP A 29 21.12 5.36 10.60
N HIS A 30 21.04 6.34 9.68
CA HIS A 30 21.51 7.72 9.88
C HIS A 30 20.39 8.69 9.45
N PRO A 31 19.31 8.81 10.24
CA PRO A 31 18.16 9.65 9.87
C PRO A 31 18.54 11.12 9.69
N GLY A 32 19.52 11.64 10.45
CA GLY A 32 20.03 13.00 10.30
C GLY A 32 20.57 13.30 8.90
N ASP A 33 21.33 12.37 8.32
CA ASP A 33 21.88 12.51 6.97
C ASP A 33 20.78 12.54 5.90
N VAL A 34 19.78 11.67 6.04
CA VAL A 34 18.60 11.66 5.15
C VAL A 34 17.85 12.99 5.28
N ASN A 35 17.70 13.50 6.51
CA ASN A 35 17.00 14.74 6.77
C ASN A 35 17.73 15.94 6.15
N THR A 36 19.06 16.03 6.29
CA THR A 36 19.89 17.07 5.66
C THR A 36 19.79 17.00 4.14
N PHE A 37 19.87 15.80 3.57
CA PHE A 37 19.71 15.58 2.14
C PHE A 37 18.34 16.06 1.63
N LEU A 38 17.25 15.71 2.32
CA LEU A 38 15.91 16.17 1.97
C LEU A 38 15.79 17.69 2.11
N PHE A 39 16.33 18.28 3.17
CA PHE A 39 16.31 19.73 3.36
C PHE A 39 16.99 20.46 2.21
N GLU A 40 18.24 20.11 1.93
CA GLU A 40 19.04 20.73 0.87
C GLU A 40 18.36 20.54 -0.50
N LEU A 41 17.93 19.33 -0.82
CA LEU A 41 17.31 19.04 -2.11
C LEU A 41 15.99 19.79 -2.31
N LEU A 42 15.10 19.76 -1.32
CA LEU A 42 13.75 20.29 -1.45
C LEU A 42 13.69 21.81 -1.30
N THR A 43 14.62 22.38 -0.53
CA THR A 43 14.65 23.82 -0.24
C THR A 43 15.56 24.57 -1.20
N LEU A 44 16.73 24.00 -1.52
CA LEU A 44 17.76 24.66 -2.33
C LEU A 44 17.78 24.16 -3.77
N GLY A 45 17.19 22.98 -4.04
CA GLY A 45 17.30 22.32 -5.34
C GLY A 45 18.70 21.78 -5.64
N ILE A 46 19.60 21.78 -4.65
CA ILE A 46 21.00 21.38 -4.76
C ILE A 46 21.40 20.66 -3.49
N VAL A 47 22.17 19.58 -3.64
CA VAL A 47 22.83 18.87 -2.54
C VAL A 47 24.32 18.73 -2.86
N PHE A 48 25.18 18.89 -1.87
CA PHE A 48 26.61 18.82 -2.13
C PHE A 48 27.44 18.33 -0.95
N THR A 49 28.59 17.78 -1.30
CA THR A 49 29.69 17.45 -0.39
C THR A 49 30.95 18.19 -0.87
N ASN A 50 32.07 17.94 -0.22
CA ASN A 50 33.38 18.43 -0.66
C ASN A 50 33.84 17.86 -2.02
N VAL A 51 33.22 16.78 -2.52
CA VAL A 51 33.65 16.08 -3.74
C VAL A 51 32.56 15.95 -4.81
N ASP A 52 31.30 15.95 -4.41
CA ASP A 52 30.16 15.72 -5.29
C ASP A 52 29.11 16.83 -5.12
N ILE A 53 28.55 17.28 -6.23
CA ILE A 53 27.43 18.22 -6.30
C ILE A 53 26.37 17.58 -7.20
N ALA A 54 25.12 17.65 -6.77
CA ALA A 54 23.96 17.27 -7.58
C ALA A 54 22.90 18.37 -7.50
N CYS A 55 22.36 18.74 -8.66
CA CYS A 55 21.37 19.80 -8.79
C CYS A 55 20.12 19.25 -9.48
N LEU A 56 18.96 19.75 -9.10
CA LEU A 56 17.76 19.58 -9.91
C LEU A 56 17.95 20.27 -11.26
N PRO A 57 17.44 19.69 -12.36
CA PRO A 57 17.61 20.26 -13.68
C PRO A 57 16.90 21.62 -13.77
N PRO A 58 17.53 22.65 -14.35
CA PRO A 58 16.86 23.91 -14.65
C PRO A 58 15.77 23.65 -15.71
N SER A 59 14.54 24.03 -15.40
CA SER A 59 13.38 23.79 -16.25
C SER A 59 12.34 24.90 -16.04
N GLU A 60 11.58 25.21 -17.09
CA GLU A 60 10.41 26.10 -17.01
C GLU A 60 9.33 25.52 -16.07
N THR A 61 9.28 24.20 -15.95
CA THR A 61 8.40 23.47 -15.04
C THR A 61 9.17 22.90 -13.85
N PRO A 62 8.65 22.96 -12.62
CA PRO A 62 9.29 22.35 -11.47
C PRO A 62 9.48 20.83 -11.66
N THR A 63 10.62 20.30 -11.21
CA THR A 63 10.79 18.86 -11.07
C THR A 63 9.82 18.34 -10.00
N TYR A 64 8.96 17.39 -10.36
CA TYR A 64 8.10 16.73 -9.38
C TYR A 64 8.91 15.73 -8.57
N ILE A 65 8.85 15.85 -7.24
CA ILE A 65 9.54 14.97 -6.31
C ILE A 65 8.48 14.20 -5.51
N PHE A 66 8.52 12.89 -5.63
CA PHE A 66 7.68 11.97 -4.87
C PHE A 66 8.54 11.33 -3.79
N ILE A 67 8.09 11.38 -2.54
CA ILE A 67 8.80 10.79 -1.41
C ILE A 67 7.90 9.71 -0.82
N GLU A 68 8.34 8.47 -0.92
CA GLU A 68 7.72 7.31 -0.30
C GLU A 68 8.52 6.95 0.95
N ILE A 69 7.84 6.86 2.10
CA ILE A 69 8.47 6.47 3.37
C ILE A 69 7.81 5.19 3.85
N ALA A 70 8.61 4.15 4.09
CA ALA A 70 8.10 2.88 4.55
C ALA A 70 7.41 2.99 5.92
N SER A 71 6.29 2.30 6.07
CA SER A 71 5.62 2.15 7.36
C SER A 71 6.48 1.29 8.29
N THR A 72 6.75 1.80 9.49
CA THR A 72 7.52 1.10 10.53
C THR A 72 6.72 1.06 11.83
N THR A 73 7.06 0.13 12.73
CA THR A 73 6.41 0.01 14.04
C THR A 73 6.44 1.36 14.77
N LYS A 74 5.29 1.79 15.30
CA LYS A 74 5.13 3.09 15.97
C LYS A 74 5.58 4.30 15.13
N GLN A 75 5.57 4.16 13.80
CA GLN A 75 5.97 5.22 12.86
C GLN A 75 7.41 5.73 13.09
N HIS A 76 8.30 4.88 13.60
CA HIS A 76 9.67 5.27 13.98
C HIS A 76 10.42 6.00 12.86
N LEU A 77 10.34 5.50 11.63
CA LEU A 77 11.08 6.05 10.49
C LEU A 77 10.62 7.47 10.15
N ILE A 78 9.31 7.70 9.97
CA ILE A 78 8.80 9.05 9.66
C ILE A 78 9.05 10.02 10.83
N ASN A 79 8.93 9.55 12.07
CA ASN A 79 9.23 10.36 13.26
C ASN A 79 10.71 10.72 13.39
N SER A 80 11.60 9.91 12.81
CA SER A 80 13.04 10.20 12.76
C SER A 80 13.43 11.19 11.65
N LEU A 81 12.50 11.56 10.76
CA LEU A 81 12.72 12.43 9.61
C LEU A 81 11.89 13.73 9.71
N PRO A 82 12.26 14.70 10.58
CA PRO A 82 11.54 15.95 10.73
C PRO A 82 11.20 16.68 9.41
N MET A 83 12.06 16.60 8.39
CA MET A 83 11.79 17.23 7.10
C MET A 83 10.56 16.64 6.43
N ALA A 84 10.31 15.34 6.59
CA ALA A 84 9.11 14.70 6.07
C ALA A 84 7.83 15.27 6.73
N SER A 85 7.89 15.64 8.01
CA SER A 85 6.77 16.29 8.72
C SER A 85 6.54 17.74 8.29
N CYS A 86 7.54 18.40 7.71
CA CYS A 86 7.42 19.77 7.17
C CYS A 86 6.83 19.81 5.76
N LEU A 87 6.68 18.66 5.09
CA LEU A 87 6.07 18.58 3.77
C LEU A 87 4.54 18.75 3.89
N LEU A 88 4.06 19.96 3.60
CA LEU A 88 2.63 20.31 3.64
C LEU A 88 1.80 19.71 2.49
N PHE A 89 2.41 19.01 1.54
CA PHE A 89 1.75 18.59 0.30
C PHE A 89 1.28 17.13 0.35
N ASN A 90 -0.03 16.92 0.12
CA ASN A 90 -0.69 15.64 -0.20
C ASN A 90 -0.11 14.39 0.46
N HIS A 91 -0.12 14.32 1.80
CA HIS A 91 0.19 13.09 2.50
C HIS A 91 -0.85 12.00 2.16
N LEU A 92 -0.46 11.06 1.30
CA LEU A 92 -1.27 9.91 0.94
C LEU A 92 -1.22 8.90 2.09
N SER A 93 -2.28 8.86 2.89
CA SER A 93 -2.47 7.87 3.93
C SER A 93 -3.39 6.74 3.47
N TRP A 94 -3.25 5.58 4.10
CA TRP A 94 -4.16 4.46 3.91
C TRP A 94 -5.61 4.89 4.19
N ASN A 95 -6.51 4.56 3.27
CA ASN A 95 -7.95 4.76 3.42
C ASN A 95 -8.68 3.63 2.72
N ILE A 96 -9.54 2.92 3.45
CA ILE A 96 -10.33 1.81 2.90
C ILE A 96 -11.21 2.23 1.71
N LYS A 97 -11.67 3.49 1.66
CA LYS A 97 -12.45 4.02 0.53
C LYS A 97 -11.65 4.06 -0.78
N ASN A 98 -10.32 4.10 -0.68
CA ASN A 98 -9.42 4.08 -1.83
C ASN A 98 -9.04 2.65 -2.26
N LEU A 99 -9.52 1.61 -1.55
CA LEU A 99 -9.28 0.21 -1.93
C LEU A 99 -10.00 -0.08 -3.25
N ARG A 100 -9.21 -0.42 -4.27
CA ARG A 100 -9.74 -0.92 -5.54
C ARG A 100 -10.19 -2.36 -5.37
N VAL A 101 -11.42 -2.64 -5.82
CA VAL A 101 -12.04 -3.95 -5.75
C VAL A 101 -12.27 -4.43 -7.17
N SER A 102 -11.67 -5.56 -7.54
CA SER A 102 -11.95 -6.21 -8.82
C SER A 102 -13.43 -6.60 -8.91
N GLN A 103 -14.02 -6.40 -10.08
CA GLN A 103 -15.39 -6.83 -10.39
C GLN A 103 -15.41 -8.18 -11.14
N GLU A 104 -14.26 -8.83 -11.30
CA GLU A 104 -14.21 -10.22 -11.76
C GLU A 104 -14.68 -11.14 -10.65
N ILE A 105 -15.72 -11.93 -10.90
CA ILE A 105 -16.38 -12.78 -9.90
C ILE A 105 -15.44 -13.78 -9.22
N ASN A 106 -14.45 -14.29 -9.96
CA ASN A 106 -13.48 -15.25 -9.47
C ASN A 106 -12.20 -14.59 -8.94
N SER A 107 -12.16 -13.25 -8.88
CA SER A 107 -11.03 -12.57 -8.25
C SER A 107 -10.95 -12.92 -6.76
N PRO A 108 -9.74 -12.97 -6.17
CA PRO A 108 -9.59 -13.26 -4.74
C PRO A 108 -10.45 -12.35 -3.85
N MET A 109 -10.55 -11.06 -4.19
CA MET A 109 -11.40 -10.11 -3.48
C MET A 109 -12.88 -10.50 -3.51
N GLN A 110 -13.41 -10.88 -4.67
CA GLN A 110 -14.80 -11.28 -4.80
C GLN A 110 -15.07 -12.61 -4.11
N VAL A 111 -14.17 -13.59 -4.23
CA VAL A 111 -14.29 -14.87 -3.51
C VAL A 111 -14.36 -14.63 -2.01
N ALA A 112 -13.37 -13.93 -1.45
CA ALA A 112 -13.31 -13.65 -0.02
C ALA A 112 -14.53 -12.84 0.45
N CYS A 113 -14.88 -11.76 -0.26
CA CYS A 113 -16.01 -10.91 0.15
C CYS A 113 -17.36 -11.62 0.04
N ASN A 114 -17.57 -12.53 -0.91
CA ASN A 114 -18.81 -13.30 -0.98
C ASN A 114 -18.98 -14.22 0.22
N TYR A 115 -17.92 -14.90 0.66
CA TYR A 115 -17.96 -15.68 1.90
C TYR A 115 -18.16 -14.81 3.14
N LEU A 116 -17.46 -13.67 3.24
CA LEU A 116 -17.66 -12.71 4.32
C LEU A 116 -19.08 -12.14 4.31
N ASN A 117 -19.69 -11.96 3.14
CA ASN A 117 -21.06 -11.49 3.02
C ASN A 117 -22.06 -12.53 3.54
N LEU A 118 -21.86 -13.82 3.27
CA LEU A 118 -22.68 -14.87 3.89
C LEU A 118 -22.49 -14.91 5.40
N LEU A 119 -21.26 -14.75 5.88
CA LEU A 119 -20.95 -14.71 7.31
C LEU A 119 -21.70 -13.55 7.97
N ASP A 120 -21.72 -12.38 7.31
CA ASP A 120 -22.40 -11.18 7.80
C ASP A 120 -23.91 -11.36 7.94
N HIS A 121 -24.50 -12.26 7.15
CA HIS A 121 -25.93 -12.61 7.19
C HIS A 121 -26.23 -13.91 7.97
N ASN A 122 -25.23 -14.55 8.58
CA ASN A 122 -25.35 -15.88 9.21
C ASN A 122 -25.89 -16.97 8.26
N GLU A 123 -25.51 -16.93 6.98
CA GLU A 123 -25.97 -17.86 5.94
C GLU A 123 -24.89 -18.84 5.44
N ILE A 124 -23.71 -18.86 6.08
CA ILE A 124 -22.58 -19.68 5.63
C ILE A 124 -22.96 -21.17 5.53
N ASP A 125 -23.59 -21.72 6.56
CA ASP A 125 -23.88 -23.16 6.63
C ASP A 125 -24.95 -23.61 5.63
N ALA A 126 -25.82 -22.71 5.17
CA ALA A 126 -26.91 -23.01 4.26
C ALA A 126 -26.51 -22.95 2.77
N LYS A 127 -25.37 -22.32 2.44
CA LYS A 127 -25.04 -21.93 1.05
C LYS A 127 -23.57 -22.18 0.66
N VAL A 128 -22.88 -23.19 1.20
CA VAL A 128 -21.44 -23.43 0.91
C VAL A 128 -21.13 -23.75 -0.58
N THR A 129 -22.12 -24.08 -1.42
CA THR A 129 -21.99 -24.49 -2.84
C THR A 129 -21.87 -23.36 -3.88
N ILE A 130 -21.27 -22.23 -3.52
CA ILE A 130 -21.37 -20.96 -4.27
C ILE A 130 -20.53 -20.84 -5.55
N PHE A 131 -19.46 -21.64 -5.70
CA PHE A 131 -18.52 -21.46 -6.82
C PHE A 131 -18.53 -22.59 -7.86
N ARG A 132 -19.40 -23.60 -7.72
CA ARG A 132 -19.39 -24.80 -8.57
C ARG A 132 -20.71 -25.21 -9.22
N THR A 133 -21.86 -24.73 -8.74
CA THR A 133 -23.18 -25.19 -9.22
C THR A 133 -23.89 -24.12 -10.06
N ASP A 134 -24.95 -24.48 -10.80
CA ASP A 134 -25.77 -23.55 -11.60
C ASP A 134 -26.45 -22.42 -10.78
N LYS A 135 -26.41 -22.55 -9.44
CA LYS A 135 -26.78 -21.53 -8.44
C LYS A 135 -25.63 -20.62 -8.02
N ALA A 136 -24.49 -20.68 -8.72
CA ALA A 136 -23.32 -19.86 -8.43
C ALA A 136 -23.64 -18.37 -8.46
N ILE A 137 -22.94 -17.60 -7.63
CA ILE A 137 -23.07 -16.15 -7.63
C ILE A 137 -22.68 -15.63 -9.02
N LYS A 138 -23.66 -15.05 -9.71
CA LYS A 138 -23.48 -14.60 -11.10
C LYS A 138 -22.95 -13.18 -11.19
N ASN A 139 -23.13 -12.39 -10.13
CA ASN A 139 -22.80 -10.98 -10.10
C ASN A 139 -21.79 -10.70 -8.98
N PRO A 140 -20.72 -9.93 -9.25
CA PRO A 140 -19.80 -9.48 -8.22
C PRO A 140 -20.52 -8.62 -7.19
N LEU A 141 -20.03 -8.64 -5.96
CA LEU A 141 -20.47 -7.72 -4.93
C LEU A 141 -20.07 -6.27 -5.30
N PRO A 142 -20.92 -5.29 -4.97
CA PRO A 142 -20.59 -3.88 -5.12
C PRO A 142 -19.29 -3.53 -4.38
N ILE A 143 -18.50 -2.62 -4.96
CA ILE A 143 -17.21 -2.16 -4.42
C ILE A 143 -17.36 -1.73 -2.95
N GLU A 144 -18.35 -0.89 -2.66
CA GLU A 144 -18.61 -0.38 -1.31
C GLU A 144 -18.93 -1.50 -0.32
N ARG A 145 -19.65 -2.55 -0.76
CA ARG A 145 -19.96 -3.70 0.09
C ARG A 145 -18.68 -4.47 0.45
N CYS A 146 -17.81 -4.72 -0.52
CA CYS A 146 -16.50 -5.35 -0.27
C CYS A 146 -15.65 -4.49 0.69
N GLN A 147 -15.57 -3.18 0.45
CA GLN A 147 -14.85 -2.26 1.34
C GLN A 147 -15.36 -2.31 2.78
N ASN A 148 -16.69 -2.33 2.97
CA ASN A 148 -17.32 -2.41 4.29
C ASN A 148 -17.05 -3.76 4.98
N LEU A 149 -17.09 -4.88 4.24
CA LEU A 149 -16.77 -6.20 4.78
C LEU A 149 -15.31 -6.30 5.21
N ILE A 150 -14.37 -5.81 4.38
CA ILE A 150 -12.95 -5.76 4.74
C ILE A 150 -12.74 -4.88 5.98
N ALA A 151 -13.36 -3.69 6.03
CA ALA A 151 -13.31 -2.83 7.22
C ALA A 151 -13.80 -3.56 8.49
N LYS A 152 -14.95 -4.22 8.40
CA LYS A 152 -15.60 -4.89 9.54
C LYS A 152 -14.80 -6.08 10.05
N TYR A 153 -14.33 -6.95 9.17
CA TYR A 153 -13.73 -8.23 9.59
C TYR A 153 -12.22 -8.15 9.77
N PHE A 154 -11.54 -7.22 9.10
CA PHE A 154 -10.09 -7.12 9.15
C PHE A 154 -9.59 -5.98 10.05
N PHE A 155 -10.34 -4.89 10.18
CA PHE A 155 -9.88 -3.68 10.86
C PHE A 155 -10.70 -3.27 12.11
N ASN A 156 -11.69 -4.05 12.54
CA ASN A 156 -12.52 -3.71 13.71
C ASN A 156 -11.87 -4.08 15.07
N ASN A 157 -10.65 -4.62 15.08
CA ASN A 157 -9.91 -4.93 16.31
C ASN A 157 -9.01 -3.77 16.76
N LYS A 158 -8.80 -3.65 18.08
CA LYS A 158 -8.05 -2.54 18.72
C LYS A 158 -6.61 -2.31 18.21
N ASN A 159 -6.02 -3.28 17.49
CA ASN A 159 -4.67 -3.19 16.92
C ASN A 159 -4.66 -2.82 15.42
N ALA A 160 -5.81 -2.50 14.82
CA ALA A 160 -5.93 -2.29 13.38
C ALA A 160 -5.07 -1.13 12.86
N ALA A 161 -4.82 -0.10 13.67
CA ALA A 161 -4.03 1.06 13.25
C ALA A 161 -2.58 0.70 12.86
N ASP A 162 -2.00 -0.35 13.47
CA ASP A 162 -0.62 -0.77 13.19
C ASP A 162 -0.48 -1.69 11.96
N ILE A 163 -1.60 -2.22 11.45
CA ILE A 163 -1.65 -3.26 10.39
C ILE A 163 -2.49 -2.79 9.19
N SER A 164 -2.98 -1.55 9.22
CA SER A 164 -3.83 -0.99 8.16
C SER A 164 -3.02 -0.59 6.92
N SER A 165 -2.89 -1.49 5.95
CA SER A 165 -2.28 -1.20 4.64
C SER A 165 -2.92 -2.00 3.49
N PHE A 166 -2.80 -1.48 2.25
CA PHE A 166 -3.27 -2.19 1.04
C PHE A 166 -2.58 -3.55 0.90
N ARG A 167 -1.30 -3.63 1.24
CA ARG A 167 -0.53 -4.87 1.20
C ARG A 167 -1.08 -5.92 2.17
N PHE A 168 -1.46 -5.54 3.39
CA PHE A 168 -2.03 -6.49 4.34
C PHE A 168 -3.40 -6.99 3.90
N VAL A 169 -4.26 -6.09 3.36
CA VAL A 169 -5.53 -6.51 2.75
C VAL A 169 -5.30 -7.49 1.60
N GLU A 170 -4.38 -7.17 0.70
CA GLU A 170 -4.06 -8.03 -0.45
C GLU A 170 -3.59 -9.42 -0.02
N ILE A 171 -2.64 -9.49 0.93
CA ILE A 171 -2.16 -10.77 1.47
C ILE A 171 -3.31 -11.56 2.09
N PHE A 172 -4.09 -10.92 2.97
CA PHE A 172 -5.20 -11.58 3.66
C PHE A 172 -6.24 -12.11 2.67
N VAL A 173 -6.66 -11.27 1.72
CA VAL A 173 -7.67 -11.62 0.72
C VAL A 173 -7.18 -12.76 -0.17
N ASN A 174 -5.93 -12.72 -0.63
CA ASN A 174 -5.37 -13.77 -1.47
C ASN A 174 -5.29 -15.11 -0.73
N VAL A 175 -4.79 -15.11 0.50
CA VAL A 175 -4.72 -16.32 1.33
C VAL A 175 -6.12 -16.85 1.64
N LEU A 176 -7.04 -15.99 2.08
CA LEU A 176 -8.39 -16.40 2.44
C LEU A 176 -9.13 -16.96 1.21
N ALA A 177 -9.03 -16.31 0.05
CA ALA A 177 -9.66 -16.79 -1.17
C ALA A 177 -9.12 -18.17 -1.60
N ASP A 178 -7.79 -18.37 -1.58
CA ASP A 178 -7.19 -19.68 -1.88
C ASP A 178 -7.74 -20.78 -0.97
N GLN A 179 -7.77 -20.51 0.35
CA GLN A 179 -8.29 -21.47 1.32
C GLN A 179 -9.78 -21.76 1.11
N LEU A 180 -10.59 -20.75 0.77
CA LEU A 180 -12.02 -20.91 0.53
C LEU A 180 -12.34 -21.66 -0.78
N VAL A 181 -11.56 -21.44 -1.85
CA VAL A 181 -11.67 -22.22 -3.09
C VAL A 181 -11.30 -23.69 -2.83
N ARG A 182 -10.25 -23.94 -2.05
CA ARG A 182 -9.86 -25.29 -1.65
C ARG A 182 -10.87 -25.95 -0.72
N PHE A 183 -11.46 -25.19 0.20
CA PHE A 183 -12.49 -25.66 1.10
C PHE A 183 -13.77 -26.05 0.35
N SER A 184 -14.26 -25.19 -0.55
CA SER A 184 -15.44 -25.46 -1.38
C SER A 184 -15.26 -26.61 -2.38
N SER A 185 -14.01 -26.98 -2.66
CA SER A 185 -13.68 -28.09 -3.54
C SER A 185 -13.46 -29.43 -2.84
N SER A 186 -13.43 -29.44 -1.50
CA SER A 186 -13.25 -30.63 -0.69
C SER A 186 -14.47 -31.56 -0.75
N LEU A 187 -14.21 -32.86 -0.87
CA LEU A 187 -15.23 -33.94 -0.91
C LEU A 187 -16.14 -33.98 0.33
N LEU A 188 -15.70 -33.40 1.45
CA LEU A 188 -16.49 -33.27 2.67
C LEU A 188 -17.74 -32.38 2.51
N PHE A 189 -17.78 -31.53 1.48
CA PHE A 189 -18.86 -30.57 1.23
C PHE A 189 -19.54 -30.73 -0.13
N THR A 190 -19.03 -31.61 -0.99
CA THR A 190 -19.78 -32.13 -2.14
C THR A 190 -20.56 -33.34 -1.68
N GLY A 191 -21.69 -33.10 -1.01
CA GLY A 191 -22.67 -34.15 -0.77
C GLY A 191 -23.19 -34.67 -2.11
N ASP A 192 -23.18 -35.98 -2.28
CA ASP A 192 -24.12 -36.67 -3.16
C ASP A 192 -25.56 -36.38 -2.71
#